data_AF-A0A6C0LW20-F1
#
_entry.id   AF-A0A6C0LW20-F1
#
_cell.length_a   1.000
_cell.length_b   1.000
_cell.length_c   1.000
_cell.angle_alpha   90.00
_cell.angle_beta   90.00
_cell.angle_gamma   90.00
#
_symmetry.space_group_name_H-M   'P 1'
#
loop_
_entity.id
_entity.type
_entity.pdbx_description
1 polymer ?
#
loop_
_entity_poly.entity_id
_entity_poly.type
_entity_poly.pdbx_seq_one_letter_code
_entity_poly.pdbx_strand_id
1 'polypeptide(L)'
;MTEFSIFDKAFLDYNVSTVPVDNYNKCSCDTQTSVVVENGITTCTVCGEETFTVIRHDKEWRYYNDSNKTTDPNRVHARKIEEKNISKDVAHMSFSDSIVSNANDLYTKCTNGQIYRGGSRKALIFACVLHAYKTAGNHQTPDNLIQVFGISRKSGLKGMKILSTKIPYDSVSSTTPKHIIGDIMDKFLTTDEQKNEVYTIYDSIENRSSNLNRARPQSVAAAVIYYWIITSKTNITLTDFADKTSLSELTIIKNMKEIEMIKGINNVPMLESS
;
A
#
# COMPACT_ATOMS: atom_id res chain seq x y z
N MET A 1 4.16 40.90 46.92
CA MET A 1 5.25 40.01 46.48
C MET A 1 4.71 39.17 45.34
N THR A 2 5.29 39.29 44.15
CA THR A 2 4.85 38.55 42.97
C THR A 2 5.05 37.05 43.21
N GLU A 3 4.11 36.24 42.72
CA GLU A 3 3.99 34.79 42.93
C GLU A 3 5.21 33.98 42.43
N PHE A 4 6.11 34.64 41.69
CA PHE A 4 7.32 34.05 41.12
C PHE A 4 8.64 34.62 41.68
N SER A 5 8.60 35.47 42.71
CA SER A 5 9.82 36.10 43.26
C SER A 5 10.82 35.08 43.84
N ILE A 6 10.33 33.90 44.25
CA ILE A 6 11.15 32.77 44.69
C ILE A 6 11.89 32.13 43.51
N PHE A 7 11.22 32.02 42.36
CA PHE A 7 11.82 31.49 41.14
C PHE A 7 12.85 32.45 40.56
N ASP A 8 12.56 33.75 40.58
CA ASP A 8 13.52 34.78 40.12
C ASP A 8 14.79 34.78 40.99
N LYS A 9 14.64 34.62 42.31
CA LYS A 9 15.78 34.44 43.23
C LYS A 9 16.56 33.17 42.94
N ALA A 10 15.88 32.03 42.79
CA ALA A 10 16.53 30.76 42.48
C ALA A 10 17.27 30.80 41.12
N PHE A 11 16.72 31.54 40.14
CA PHE A 11 17.34 31.71 38.82
C PHE A 11 18.58 32.61 38.88
N LEU A 12 18.55 33.66 39.70
CA LEU A 12 19.71 34.50 39.98
C LEU A 12 20.80 33.72 40.71
N ASP A 13 20.45 32.94 41.74
CA ASP A 13 21.41 32.10 42.46
C ASP A 13 22.04 31.04 41.55
N TYR A 14 21.28 30.46 40.61
CA TYR A 14 21.79 29.54 39.60
C TYR A 14 22.80 30.20 38.65
N ASN A 15 22.49 31.40 38.14
CA ASN A 15 23.39 32.12 37.23
C ASN A 15 24.64 32.69 37.93
N VAL A 16 24.59 32.95 39.24
CA VAL A 16 25.79 33.28 40.03
C VAL A 16 26.65 32.04 40.27
N SER A 17 26.05 30.86 40.28
CA SER A 17 26.73 29.57 40.44
C SER A 17 27.36 29.02 39.15
N THR A 18 27.02 29.57 37.97
CA THR A 18 27.71 29.24 36.72
C THR A 18 29.04 29.98 36.67
N VAL A 19 30.00 29.49 37.45
CA VAL A 19 31.43 29.64 37.15
C VAL A 19 31.62 29.23 35.68
N PRO A 20 32.36 29.98 34.85
CA PRO A 20 32.60 29.60 33.46
C PRO A 20 33.07 28.14 33.38
N VAL A 21 32.48 27.41 32.44
CA VAL A 21 32.54 25.95 32.26
C VAL A 21 33.97 25.41 32.01
N ASP A 22 34.98 26.27 31.97
CA ASP A 22 36.35 25.93 31.61
C ASP A 22 37.29 25.65 32.80
N ASN A 23 36.79 25.59 34.04
CA ASN A 23 37.66 25.54 35.24
C ASN A 23 37.37 24.43 36.27
N TYR A 24 36.77 23.31 35.87
CA TYR A 24 36.56 22.16 36.77
C TYR A 24 37.74 21.18 36.89
N ASN A 25 38.87 21.46 36.22
CA ASN A 25 40.03 20.55 36.14
C ASN A 25 41.30 21.11 36.81
N LYS A 26 41.18 22.11 37.69
CA LYS A 26 42.37 22.67 38.35
C LYS A 26 42.57 22.04 39.73
N CYS A 27 43.53 21.12 39.81
CA CYS A 27 44.17 20.71 41.06
C CYS A 27 44.64 21.94 41.84
N SER A 28 44.60 21.91 43.17
CA SER A 28 45.16 22.98 44.00
C SER A 28 46.68 23.17 43.80
N CYS A 29 47.34 22.17 43.21
CA CYS A 29 48.73 22.19 42.81
C CYS A 29 48.92 22.92 41.46
N ASP A 30 49.69 24.01 41.43
CA ASP A 30 49.85 24.91 40.26
C ASP A 30 50.74 24.34 39.13
N THR A 31 50.85 23.01 39.04
CA THR A 31 51.63 22.30 38.02
C THR A 31 50.70 21.53 37.10
N GLN A 32 50.97 21.61 35.79
CA GLN A 32 50.25 20.90 34.71
C GLN A 32 49.93 19.45 35.13
N THR A 33 48.66 19.20 35.45
CA THR A 33 48.22 18.09 36.29
C THR A 33 48.33 16.76 35.54
N SER A 34 49.26 15.89 35.92
CA SER A 34 49.21 14.47 35.56
C SER A 34 48.14 13.79 36.41
N VAL A 35 47.10 13.28 35.77
CA VAL A 35 45.91 12.72 36.44
C VAL A 35 45.75 11.24 36.07
N VAL A 36 45.33 10.42 37.03
CA VAL A 36 45.06 8.99 36.82
C VAL A 36 43.59 8.73 37.15
N VAL A 37 42.94 7.90 36.32
CA VAL A 37 41.55 7.51 36.51
C VAL A 37 41.51 6.07 37.02
N GLU A 38 41.08 5.88 38.25
CA GLU A 38 40.86 4.55 38.87
C GLU A 38 39.42 4.45 39.36
N ASN A 39 38.71 3.37 38.99
CA ASN A 39 37.33 3.10 39.41
C ASN A 39 36.32 4.24 39.17
N GLY A 40 36.54 5.07 38.14
CA GLY A 40 35.68 6.22 37.83
C GLY A 40 35.97 7.47 38.65
N ILE A 41 36.98 7.44 39.52
CA ILE A 41 37.48 8.59 40.25
C ILE A 41 38.78 9.05 39.59
N THR A 42 38.88 10.36 39.38
CA THR A 42 40.05 10.98 38.75
C THR A 42 40.87 11.68 39.82
N THR A 43 42.10 11.22 40.01
CA THR A 43 42.98 11.65 41.12
C THR A 43 44.28 12.24 40.59
N CYS A 44 44.72 13.33 41.19
CA CYS A 44 45.99 13.96 40.88
C CYS A 44 47.17 13.11 41.36
N THR A 45 48.13 12.81 40.47
CA THR A 45 49.32 12.01 40.82
C THR A 45 50.36 12.77 41.66
N VAL A 46 50.28 14.10 41.71
CA VAL A 46 51.27 14.95 42.40
C VAL A 46 50.87 15.23 43.84
N CYS A 47 49.61 15.57 44.11
CA CYS A 47 49.12 15.88 45.47
C CYS A 47 48.14 14.85 46.03
N GLY A 48 47.65 13.91 45.22
CA GLY A 48 46.66 12.91 45.65
C GLY A 48 45.23 13.45 45.77
N GLU A 49 44.96 14.68 45.35
CA GLU A 49 43.62 15.28 45.41
C GLU A 49 42.66 14.62 44.40
N GLU A 50 41.50 14.17 44.90
CA GLU A 50 40.40 13.69 44.08
C GLU A 50 39.73 14.88 43.39
N THR A 51 39.84 14.95 42.07
CA THR A 51 39.39 16.12 41.31
C THR A 51 37.93 15.97 40.89
N PHE A 52 37.55 14.78 40.37
CA PHE A 52 36.17 14.51 40.00
C PHE A 52 35.86 13.01 39.88
N THR A 53 34.59 12.67 40.06
CA THR A 53 34.03 11.35 39.76
C THR A 53 33.29 11.39 38.42
N VAL A 54 33.66 10.53 37.48
CA VAL A 54 32.97 10.36 36.20
C VAL A 54 31.64 9.65 36.46
N ILE A 55 30.53 10.39 36.51
CA ILE A 55 29.21 9.78 36.40
C ILE A 55 29.00 9.48 34.93
N ARG A 56 28.99 8.20 34.55
CA ARG A 56 28.69 7.82 33.17
C ARG A 56 27.18 7.82 32.97
N HIS A 57 26.74 8.21 31.77
CA HIS A 57 25.32 8.10 31.38
C HIS A 57 24.92 6.66 31.00
N ASP A 58 25.84 5.72 31.13
CA ASP A 58 25.63 4.29 31.01
C ASP A 58 24.57 3.83 32.02
N LYS A 59 23.81 2.79 31.70
CA LYS A 59 22.80 2.24 32.62
C LYS A 59 23.50 1.53 33.80
N GLU A 60 23.63 2.22 34.93
CA GLU A 60 24.21 1.66 36.16
C GLU A 60 23.22 0.86 37.02
N TRP A 61 21.93 0.89 36.69
CA TRP A 61 20.89 0.17 37.46
C TRP A 61 21.01 -1.34 37.30
N ARG A 62 21.69 -1.99 38.25
CA ARG A 62 21.72 -3.45 38.38
C ARG A 62 20.53 -3.92 39.22
N TYR A 63 19.53 -4.49 38.56
CA TYR A 63 18.47 -5.23 39.23
C TYR A 63 19.01 -6.62 39.60
N TYR A 64 19.37 -6.83 40.86
CA TYR A 64 19.89 -8.10 41.37
C TYR A 64 18.77 -9.10 41.76
N ASN A 65 17.64 -9.11 41.06
CA ASN A 65 16.54 -10.03 41.38
C ASN A 65 16.13 -10.91 40.20
N ASP A 66 15.64 -12.10 40.55
CA ASP A 66 15.39 -13.23 39.67
C ASP A 66 14.48 -12.87 38.49
N SER A 67 14.84 -13.33 37.29
CA SER A 67 14.36 -12.86 35.98
C SER A 67 12.88 -13.19 35.68
N ASN A 68 12.13 -13.66 36.68
CA ASN A 68 10.81 -14.26 36.56
C ASN A 68 9.64 -13.32 36.90
N LYS A 69 9.80 -12.00 36.82
CA LYS A 69 8.68 -11.05 36.97
C LYS A 69 8.41 -10.25 35.71
N THR A 70 7.13 -10.17 35.35
CA THR A 70 6.57 -9.46 34.18
C THR A 70 6.71 -7.94 34.25
N THR A 71 7.08 -7.39 35.42
CA THR A 71 7.15 -5.95 35.67
C THR A 71 8.54 -5.61 36.19
N ASP A 72 9.35 -4.98 35.36
CA ASP A 72 10.67 -4.47 35.73
C ASP A 72 10.51 -3.10 36.43
N PRO A 73 10.76 -3.00 37.76
CA PRO A 73 10.65 -1.74 38.50
C PRO A 73 11.68 -0.69 38.06
N ASN A 74 12.76 -1.11 37.38
CA ASN A 74 13.79 -0.22 36.83
C ASN A 74 13.42 0.31 35.43
N ARG A 75 12.25 -0.07 34.88
CA ARG A 75 11.75 0.45 33.61
C ARG A 75 11.14 1.85 33.78
N VAL A 76 12.00 2.86 33.74
CA VAL A 76 11.61 4.28 33.77
C VAL A 76 11.46 4.92 32.38
N HIS A 77 11.63 4.13 31.31
CA HIS A 77 11.46 4.61 29.93
C HIS A 77 9.97 4.87 29.67
N ALA A 78 9.66 5.98 28.98
CA ALA A 78 8.30 6.28 28.53
C ALA A 78 7.70 5.05 27.80
N ARG A 79 6.43 4.73 28.07
CA ARG A 79 5.77 3.58 27.41
C ARG A 79 5.92 3.74 25.90
N LYS A 80 6.41 2.68 25.25
CA LYS A 80 6.45 2.62 23.79
C LYS A 80 5.00 2.75 23.30
N ILE A 81 4.73 3.79 22.51
CA ILE A 81 3.45 3.91 21.81
C ILE A 81 3.38 2.71 20.88
N GLU A 82 2.34 1.88 21.02
CA GLU A 82 2.17 0.73 20.13
C GLU A 82 1.98 1.25 18.70
N GLU A 83 2.96 0.97 17.85
CA GLU A 83 2.85 1.23 16.43
C GLU A 83 1.74 0.34 15.84
N LYS A 84 0.82 0.97 15.11
CA LYS A 84 -0.29 0.27 14.44
C LYS A 84 0.24 -0.50 13.23
N ASN A 85 0.91 -1.62 13.48
CA ASN A 85 1.46 -2.47 12.43
C ASN A 85 0.43 -3.48 11.89
N ILE A 86 0.74 -4.05 10.74
CA ILE A 86 -0.01 -5.16 10.12
C ILE A 86 0.59 -6.53 10.42
N SER A 87 1.77 -6.60 11.06
CA SER A 87 2.55 -7.84 11.22
C SER A 87 1.76 -8.94 11.94
N LYS A 88 0.97 -8.58 12.97
CA LYS A 88 0.10 -9.53 13.67
C LYS A 88 -1.02 -10.09 12.78
N ASP A 89 -1.55 -9.30 11.85
CA ASP A 89 -2.63 -9.72 10.95
C ASP A 89 -2.14 -10.72 9.90
N VAL A 90 -0.87 -10.63 9.48
CA VAL A 90 -0.28 -11.44 8.41
C VAL A 90 0.65 -12.55 8.88
N ALA A 91 0.93 -12.64 10.19
CA ALA A 91 1.85 -13.61 10.78
C ALA A 91 1.53 -15.08 10.39
N HIS A 92 0.24 -15.40 10.22
CA HIS A 92 -0.21 -16.74 9.85
C HIS A 92 -0.19 -17.02 8.33
N MET A 93 0.08 -16.01 7.49
CA MET A 93 -0.09 -16.09 6.03
C MET A 93 1.23 -16.37 5.28
N SER A 94 2.33 -16.61 5.99
CA SER A 94 3.62 -17.05 5.42
C SER A 94 4.20 -16.12 4.34
N PHE A 95 4.03 -14.80 4.48
CA PHE A 95 4.66 -13.83 3.58
C PHE A 95 6.11 -13.53 4.01
N SER A 96 6.97 -13.21 3.06
CA SER A 96 8.35 -12.78 3.35
C SER A 96 8.37 -11.45 4.08
N ASP A 97 9.30 -11.26 5.02
CA ASP A 97 9.42 -10.03 5.83
C ASP A 97 9.57 -8.76 4.99
N SER A 98 10.29 -8.83 3.86
CA SER A 98 10.43 -7.70 2.93
C SER A 98 9.07 -7.23 2.38
N ILE A 99 8.21 -8.16 1.97
CA ILE A 99 6.86 -7.86 1.49
C ILE A 99 5.98 -7.32 2.62
N VAL A 100 6.08 -7.90 3.82
CA VAL A 100 5.32 -7.43 4.99
C VAL A 100 5.73 -6.01 5.36
N SER A 101 7.03 -5.67 5.32
CA SER A 101 7.54 -4.32 5.57
C SER A 101 7.00 -3.33 4.54
N ASN A 102 7.12 -3.64 3.25
CA ASN A 102 6.61 -2.78 2.17
C ASN A 102 5.08 -2.58 2.27
N ALA A 103 4.35 -3.64 2.58
CA ALA A 103 2.90 -3.58 2.78
C ALA A 103 2.53 -2.75 4.01
N ASN A 104 3.32 -2.81 5.10
CA ASN A 104 3.11 -2.02 6.30
C ASN A 104 3.31 -0.51 6.04
N ASP A 105 4.31 -0.16 5.23
CA ASP A 105 4.55 1.22 4.82
C ASP A 105 3.39 1.75 3.97
N LEU A 106 2.92 0.97 3.00
CA LEU A 106 1.75 1.30 2.19
C LEU A 106 0.49 1.45 3.06
N TYR A 107 0.29 0.55 4.02
CA TYR A 107 -0.85 0.60 4.94
C TYR A 107 -0.82 1.86 5.82
N THR A 108 0.35 2.20 6.36
CA THR A 108 0.54 3.39 7.20
C THR A 108 0.27 4.66 6.40
N LYS A 109 0.83 4.75 5.18
CA LYS A 109 0.60 5.86 4.24
C LYS A 109 -0.88 5.99 3.86
N CYS A 110 -1.54 4.88 3.59
CA CYS A 110 -2.95 4.85 3.19
C CYS A 110 -3.91 5.19 4.35
N THR A 111 -3.59 4.77 5.58
CA THR A 111 -4.49 5.02 6.71
C THR A 111 -4.36 6.43 7.27
N ASN A 112 -3.17 7.04 7.24
CA ASN A 112 -2.89 8.39 7.77
C ASN A 112 -3.58 8.67 9.13
N GLY A 113 -3.51 7.69 10.04
CA GLY A 113 -4.14 7.75 11.36
C GLY A 113 -5.59 7.21 11.45
N GLN A 114 -6.30 7.03 10.33
CA GLN A 114 -7.64 6.46 10.31
C GLN A 114 -7.67 4.97 10.70
N ILE A 115 -8.72 4.57 11.40
CA ILE A 115 -8.87 3.21 11.94
C ILE A 115 -9.89 2.45 11.10
N TYR A 116 -9.43 1.39 10.44
CA TYR A 116 -10.28 0.40 9.79
C TYR A 116 -10.49 -0.81 10.72
N ARG A 117 -11.70 -1.37 10.73
CA ARG A 117 -12.10 -2.48 11.62
C ARG A 117 -12.73 -3.64 10.84
N GLY A 118 -12.62 -4.85 11.38
CA GLY A 118 -13.22 -6.06 10.81
C GLY A 118 -12.76 -6.34 9.38
N GLY A 119 -13.70 -6.72 8.50
CA GLY A 119 -13.41 -7.06 7.10
C GLY A 119 -12.80 -5.92 6.28
N SER A 120 -13.06 -4.65 6.64
CA SER A 120 -12.46 -3.50 5.94
C SER A 120 -10.96 -3.39 6.17
N ARG A 121 -10.47 -3.74 7.38
CA ARG A 121 -9.04 -3.81 7.69
C ARG A 121 -8.38 -4.92 6.88
N LYS A 122 -8.96 -6.14 6.89
CA LYS A 122 -8.45 -7.28 6.11
C LYS A 122 -8.37 -6.96 4.61
N ALA A 123 -9.40 -6.33 4.05
CA ALA A 123 -9.42 -5.91 2.65
C ALA A 123 -8.32 -4.89 2.31
N LEU A 124 -8.04 -3.96 3.22
CA LEU A 124 -7.01 -2.94 3.01
C LEU A 124 -5.60 -3.55 3.10
N ILE A 125 -5.37 -4.45 4.06
CA ILE A 125 -4.10 -5.18 4.20
C ILE A 125 -3.86 -6.04 2.95
N PHE A 126 -4.88 -6.77 2.48
CA PHE A 126 -4.82 -7.51 1.21
C PHE A 126 -4.36 -6.63 0.05
N ALA A 127 -4.95 -5.44 -0.10
CA ALA A 127 -4.58 -4.53 -1.18
C ALA A 127 -3.13 -4.04 -1.07
N CYS A 128 -2.66 -3.75 0.15
CA CYS A 128 -1.28 -3.32 0.39
C CYS A 128 -0.28 -4.44 0.07
N VAL A 129 -0.60 -5.69 0.44
CA VAL A 129 0.24 -6.86 0.14
C VAL A 129 0.29 -7.14 -1.36
N LEU A 130 -0.86 -7.10 -2.05
CA LEU A 130 -0.92 -7.25 -3.51
C LEU A 130 -0.04 -6.20 -4.21
N HIS A 131 -0.10 -4.95 -3.76
CA HIS A 131 0.73 -3.89 -4.31
C HIS A 131 2.21 -4.09 -3.99
N ALA A 132 2.56 -4.52 -2.78
CA ALA A 132 3.94 -4.83 -2.41
C ALA A 132 4.55 -5.92 -3.29
N TYR A 133 3.77 -6.98 -3.62
CA TYR A 133 4.17 -8.01 -4.58
C TYR A 133 4.41 -7.44 -5.98
N LYS A 134 3.56 -6.52 -6.42
CA LYS A 134 3.71 -5.83 -7.70
C LYS A 134 5.00 -5.01 -7.77
N THR A 135 5.27 -4.22 -6.74
CA THR A 135 6.50 -3.40 -6.67
C THR A 135 7.76 -4.27 -6.58
N ALA A 136 7.68 -5.44 -5.96
CA ALA A 136 8.79 -6.39 -5.88
C ALA A 136 9.02 -7.21 -7.17
N GLY A 137 8.20 -7.04 -8.21
CA GLY A 137 8.29 -7.81 -9.47
C GLY A 137 7.71 -9.23 -9.40
N ASN A 138 7.41 -9.74 -8.21
CA ASN A 138 6.84 -11.06 -7.97
C ASN A 138 5.30 -11.00 -7.96
N HIS A 139 4.73 -10.80 -9.14
CA HIS A 139 3.30 -10.60 -9.31
C HIS A 139 2.49 -11.83 -8.86
N GLN A 140 1.57 -11.62 -7.92
CA GLN A 140 0.59 -12.62 -7.48
C GLN A 140 -0.78 -12.31 -8.07
N THR A 141 -1.55 -13.35 -8.41
CA THR A 141 -2.92 -13.14 -8.87
C THR A 141 -3.81 -12.68 -7.71
N PRO A 142 -4.73 -11.72 -7.93
CA PRO A 142 -5.64 -11.28 -6.88
C PRO A 142 -6.46 -12.42 -6.28
N ASP A 143 -6.87 -13.39 -7.09
CA ASP A 143 -7.67 -14.53 -6.65
C ASP A 143 -6.90 -15.46 -5.69
N ASN A 144 -5.60 -15.69 -5.93
CA ASN A 144 -4.77 -16.48 -5.01
C ASN A 144 -4.69 -15.81 -3.64
N LEU A 145 -4.39 -14.50 -3.60
CA LEU A 145 -4.34 -13.76 -2.35
C LEU A 145 -5.72 -13.63 -1.68
N ILE A 146 -6.82 -13.56 -2.44
CA ILE A 146 -8.18 -13.57 -1.88
C ILE A 146 -8.43 -14.87 -1.10
N GLN A 147 -7.97 -16.01 -1.63
CA GLN A 147 -8.07 -17.31 -0.97
C GLN A 147 -7.20 -17.36 0.28
N VAL A 148 -5.95 -16.88 0.23
CA VAL A 148 -5.04 -16.81 1.39
C VAL A 148 -5.61 -15.96 2.52
N PHE A 149 -6.19 -14.80 2.19
CA PHE A 149 -6.79 -13.89 3.18
C PHE A 149 -8.19 -14.33 3.65
N GLY A 150 -8.82 -15.31 2.99
CA GLY A 150 -10.18 -15.77 3.27
C GLY A 150 -11.23 -14.66 3.14
N ILE A 151 -11.04 -13.74 2.19
CA ILE A 151 -11.96 -12.62 1.95
C ILE A 151 -12.84 -12.88 0.73
N SER A 152 -13.97 -12.15 0.61
CA SER A 152 -14.76 -12.21 -0.62
C SER A 152 -14.14 -11.33 -1.70
N ARG A 153 -14.31 -11.71 -2.98
CA ARG A 153 -13.84 -10.90 -4.12
C ARG A 153 -14.35 -9.46 -4.06
N LYS A 154 -15.62 -9.26 -3.71
CA LYS A 154 -16.22 -7.92 -3.51
C LYS A 154 -15.49 -7.10 -2.44
N SER A 155 -15.08 -7.74 -1.34
CA SER A 155 -14.32 -7.09 -0.27
C SER A 155 -12.90 -6.73 -0.73
N GLY A 156 -12.21 -7.63 -1.42
CA GLY A 156 -10.88 -7.36 -2.00
C GLY A 156 -10.88 -6.18 -2.97
N LEU A 157 -11.84 -6.13 -3.89
CA LEU A 157 -12.02 -5.00 -4.82
C LEU A 157 -12.23 -3.67 -4.08
N LYS A 158 -13.03 -3.68 -3.00
CA LYS A 158 -13.24 -2.49 -2.16
C LYS A 158 -11.95 -2.01 -1.51
N GLY A 159 -11.10 -2.93 -1.03
CA GLY A 159 -9.79 -2.63 -0.47
C GLY A 159 -8.85 -1.98 -1.50
N MET A 160 -8.77 -2.57 -2.70
CA MET A 160 -7.94 -2.02 -3.78
C MET A 160 -8.38 -0.62 -4.19
N LYS A 161 -9.69 -0.36 -4.27
CA LYS A 161 -10.21 0.98 -4.59
C LYS A 161 -9.83 2.02 -3.54
N ILE A 162 -9.87 1.66 -2.26
CA ILE A 162 -9.46 2.56 -1.17
C ILE A 162 -7.98 2.89 -1.31
N LEU A 163 -7.14 1.87 -1.55
CA LEU A 163 -5.71 2.05 -1.71
C LEU A 163 -5.39 2.92 -2.94
N SER A 164 -5.99 2.65 -4.10
CA SER A 164 -5.73 3.38 -5.35
C SER A 164 -6.17 4.84 -5.30
N THR A 165 -7.11 5.18 -4.41
CA THR A 165 -7.59 6.55 -4.22
C THR A 165 -6.60 7.35 -3.37
N LYS A 166 -5.93 6.69 -2.42
CA LYS A 166 -5.05 7.36 -1.44
C LYS A 166 -3.58 7.32 -1.83
N ILE A 167 -3.16 6.30 -2.57
CA ILE A 167 -1.82 6.18 -3.12
C ILE A 167 -1.96 6.28 -4.63
N PRO A 168 -1.46 7.35 -5.28
CA PRO A 168 -1.50 7.47 -6.71
C PRO A 168 -0.71 6.30 -7.31
N TYR A 169 -1.44 5.46 -8.01
CA TYR A 169 -0.91 4.31 -8.73
C TYR A 169 -0.58 4.76 -10.16
N ASP A 170 0.55 4.31 -10.72
CA ASP A 170 0.84 4.49 -12.15
C ASP A 170 -0.30 3.91 -12.95
N SER A 171 -1.10 4.81 -13.55
CA SER A 171 -2.45 4.57 -14.06
C SER A 171 -2.68 3.14 -14.54
N VAL A 172 -3.68 2.47 -13.97
CA VAL A 172 -4.33 1.37 -14.68
C VAL A 172 -4.83 2.00 -15.98
N SER A 173 -4.14 1.73 -17.10
CA SER A 173 -4.55 2.21 -18.41
C SER A 173 -6.01 1.84 -18.56
N SER A 174 -6.88 2.84 -18.80
CA SER A 174 -8.29 2.54 -19.04
C SER A 174 -8.32 1.59 -20.23
N THR A 175 -8.78 0.35 -20.03
CA THR A 175 -8.82 -0.65 -21.09
C THR A 175 -9.74 -0.11 -22.19
N THR A 176 -9.14 0.38 -23.27
CA THR A 176 -9.89 0.87 -24.42
C THR A 176 -10.60 -0.32 -25.06
N PRO A 177 -11.81 -0.13 -25.63
CA PRO A 177 -12.49 -1.20 -26.35
C PRO A 177 -11.59 -1.83 -27.43
N LYS A 178 -10.74 -1.02 -28.07
CA LYS A 178 -9.73 -1.45 -29.06
C LYS A 178 -8.76 -2.51 -28.52
N HIS A 179 -8.23 -2.32 -27.31
CA HIS A 179 -7.36 -3.34 -26.68
C HIS A 179 -8.12 -4.64 -26.41
N ILE A 180 -9.34 -4.53 -25.90
CA ILE A 180 -10.18 -5.69 -25.59
C ILE A 180 -10.57 -6.46 -26.85
N ILE A 181 -10.79 -5.76 -27.98
CA ILE A 181 -11.04 -6.38 -29.28
C ILE A 181 -9.86 -7.27 -29.67
N GLY A 182 -8.63 -6.76 -29.57
CA GLY A 182 -7.42 -7.54 -29.83
C GLY A 182 -7.36 -8.80 -28.98
N ASP A 183 -7.51 -8.66 -27.66
CA ASP A 183 -7.46 -9.78 -26.70
C ASP A 183 -8.52 -10.85 -26.98
N ILE A 184 -9.74 -10.45 -27.39
CA ILE A 184 -10.81 -11.40 -27.71
C ILE A 184 -10.49 -12.09 -29.04
N MET A 185 -10.13 -11.35 -30.08
CA MET A 185 -9.83 -11.89 -31.42
C MET A 185 -8.65 -12.87 -31.38
N ASP A 186 -7.62 -12.59 -30.59
CA ASP A 186 -6.49 -13.52 -30.37
C ASP A 186 -6.95 -14.87 -29.79
N LYS A 187 -7.94 -14.88 -28.89
CA LYS A 187 -8.52 -16.12 -28.36
C LYS A 187 -9.28 -16.93 -29.39
N PHE A 188 -9.75 -16.30 -30.47
CA PHE A 188 -10.43 -16.97 -31.59
C PHE A 188 -9.48 -17.39 -32.71
N LEU A 189 -8.15 -17.23 -32.55
CA LEU A 189 -7.12 -17.60 -33.53
C LEU A 189 -7.32 -16.93 -34.91
N THR A 190 -7.69 -15.65 -34.92
CA THR A 190 -7.98 -14.88 -36.14
C THR A 190 -6.73 -14.30 -36.79
N THR A 191 -6.74 -14.14 -38.12
CA THR A 191 -5.68 -13.45 -38.88
C THR A 191 -5.66 -11.95 -38.59
N ASP A 192 -4.51 -11.29 -38.71
CA ASP A 192 -4.40 -9.84 -38.49
C ASP A 192 -5.24 -9.00 -39.47
N GLU A 193 -5.53 -9.53 -40.66
CA GLU A 193 -6.49 -8.94 -41.62
C GLU A 193 -7.90 -8.84 -41.02
N GLN A 194 -8.39 -9.91 -40.39
CA GLN A 194 -9.70 -9.96 -39.76
C GLN A 194 -9.76 -9.00 -38.55
N LYS A 195 -8.67 -8.88 -37.79
CA LYS A 195 -8.59 -7.89 -36.70
C LYS A 195 -8.69 -6.46 -37.25
N ASN A 196 -8.02 -6.17 -38.36
CA ASN A 196 -8.09 -4.86 -39.00
C ASN A 196 -9.52 -4.54 -39.48
N GLU A 197 -10.23 -5.50 -40.05
CA GLU A 197 -11.66 -5.33 -40.40
C GLU A 197 -12.49 -4.94 -39.17
N VAL A 198 -12.34 -5.68 -38.06
CA VAL A 198 -13.05 -5.36 -36.81
C VAL A 198 -12.67 -3.97 -36.28
N TYR A 199 -11.41 -3.56 -36.38
CA TYR A 199 -10.99 -2.21 -36.01
C TYR A 199 -11.62 -1.14 -36.89
N THR A 200 -11.72 -1.34 -38.20
CA THR A 200 -12.41 -0.39 -39.09
C THR A 200 -13.90 -0.26 -38.76
N ILE A 201 -14.54 -1.36 -38.36
CA ILE A 201 -15.91 -1.35 -37.88
C ILE A 201 -15.99 -0.54 -36.58
N TYR A 202 -15.12 -0.80 -35.60
CA TYR A 202 -15.08 -0.04 -34.34
C TYR A 202 -14.87 1.46 -34.56
N ASP A 203 -13.84 1.85 -35.33
CA ASP A 203 -13.50 3.25 -35.59
C ASP A 203 -14.66 3.98 -36.30
N SER A 204 -15.47 3.27 -37.09
CA SER A 204 -16.66 3.83 -37.73
C SER A 204 -17.88 4.01 -36.82
N ILE A 205 -17.88 3.38 -35.65
CA ILE A 205 -18.98 3.40 -34.67
C ILE A 205 -18.65 4.34 -33.50
N GLU A 206 -17.36 4.50 -33.20
CA GLU A 206 -16.87 5.33 -32.10
C GLU A 206 -17.45 6.75 -32.20
N ASN A 207 -17.95 7.27 -31.07
CA ASN A 207 -18.59 8.58 -30.96
C ASN A 207 -19.88 8.82 -31.73
N ARG A 208 -20.47 7.80 -32.38
CA ARG A 208 -21.75 7.95 -33.10
C ARG A 208 -23.00 7.68 -32.26
N SER A 209 -22.88 6.90 -31.19
CA SER A 209 -24.00 6.64 -30.25
C SER A 209 -23.60 6.96 -28.82
N SER A 210 -24.47 7.71 -28.13
CA SER A 210 -24.35 8.00 -26.71
C SER A 210 -24.53 6.75 -25.84
N ASN A 211 -25.31 5.77 -26.32
CA ASN A 211 -25.55 4.51 -25.62
C ASN A 211 -24.29 3.64 -25.62
N LEU A 212 -23.61 3.51 -26.76
CA LEU A 212 -22.37 2.73 -26.89
C LEU A 212 -21.23 3.36 -26.09
N ASN A 213 -21.11 4.69 -26.13
CA ASN A 213 -20.09 5.40 -25.36
C ASN A 213 -20.26 5.26 -23.84
N ARG A 214 -21.49 5.05 -23.35
CA ARG A 214 -21.77 4.81 -21.92
C ARG A 214 -21.62 3.34 -21.54
N ALA A 215 -21.69 2.42 -22.51
CA ALA A 215 -21.62 0.99 -22.26
C ALA A 215 -20.22 0.56 -21.77
N ARG A 216 -20.15 -0.63 -21.16
CA ARG A 216 -18.87 -1.18 -20.69
C ARG A 216 -17.98 -1.48 -21.92
N PRO A 217 -16.68 -1.11 -21.91
CA PRO A 217 -15.77 -1.36 -23.04
C PRO A 217 -15.77 -2.80 -23.54
N GLN A 218 -15.83 -3.79 -22.64
CA GLN A 218 -15.91 -5.20 -22.98
C GLN A 218 -17.21 -5.57 -23.72
N SER A 219 -18.35 -4.98 -23.32
CA SER A 219 -19.64 -5.21 -23.98
C SER A 219 -19.68 -4.60 -25.38
N VAL A 220 -19.06 -3.44 -25.56
CA VAL A 220 -18.92 -2.80 -26.89
C VAL A 220 -18.01 -3.64 -27.79
N ALA A 221 -16.83 -4.05 -27.30
CA ALA A 221 -15.91 -4.91 -28.02
C ALA A 221 -16.57 -6.22 -28.49
N ALA A 222 -17.28 -6.90 -27.58
CA ALA A 222 -17.99 -8.14 -27.91
C ALA A 222 -19.10 -7.93 -28.95
N ALA A 223 -19.85 -6.83 -28.87
CA ALA A 223 -20.91 -6.52 -29.85
C ALA A 223 -20.35 -6.22 -31.24
N VAL A 224 -19.22 -5.50 -31.33
CA VAL A 224 -18.56 -5.20 -32.61
C VAL A 224 -18.01 -6.47 -33.25
N ILE A 225 -17.38 -7.36 -32.47
CA ILE A 225 -16.89 -8.65 -32.96
C ILE A 225 -18.06 -9.52 -33.42
N TYR A 226 -19.14 -9.59 -32.65
CA TYR A 226 -20.31 -10.39 -33.02
C TYR A 226 -20.99 -9.87 -34.30
N TYR A 227 -21.06 -8.55 -34.47
CA TYR A 227 -21.53 -7.94 -35.72
C TYR A 227 -20.66 -8.33 -36.92
N TRP A 228 -19.33 -8.38 -36.75
CA TRP A 228 -18.40 -8.84 -37.78
C TRP A 228 -18.57 -10.34 -38.10
N ILE A 229 -18.78 -11.19 -37.08
CA ILE A 229 -19.04 -12.64 -37.23
C ILE A 229 -20.27 -12.87 -38.12
N ILE A 230 -21.35 -12.15 -37.85
CA ILE A 230 -22.60 -12.22 -38.62
C ILE A 230 -22.40 -11.73 -40.05
N THR A 231 -21.70 -10.61 -40.24
CA THR A 231 -21.44 -10.02 -41.57
C THR A 231 -20.56 -10.94 -42.43
N SER A 232 -19.57 -11.58 -41.80
CA SER A 232 -18.60 -12.47 -42.45
C SER A 232 -19.12 -13.90 -42.63
N LYS A 233 -20.34 -14.21 -42.15
CA LYS A 233 -20.97 -15.55 -42.19
C LYS A 233 -20.10 -16.67 -41.61
N THR A 234 -19.40 -16.39 -40.51
CA THR A 234 -18.66 -17.45 -39.80
C THR A 234 -19.63 -18.30 -38.97
N ASN A 235 -19.39 -19.61 -38.89
CA ASN A 235 -20.25 -20.57 -38.17
C ASN A 235 -20.04 -20.53 -36.64
N ILE A 236 -20.05 -19.34 -36.03
CA ILE A 236 -19.97 -19.17 -34.58
C ILE A 236 -21.36 -18.84 -34.06
N THR A 237 -21.88 -19.67 -33.16
CA THR A 237 -23.18 -19.44 -32.52
C THR A 237 -23.08 -18.33 -31.47
N LEU A 238 -24.20 -17.65 -31.20
CA LEU A 238 -24.25 -16.62 -30.17
C LEU A 238 -23.92 -17.18 -28.79
N THR A 239 -24.39 -18.39 -28.49
CA THR A 239 -24.16 -19.10 -27.23
C THR A 239 -22.67 -19.35 -27.01
N ASP A 240 -21.97 -19.90 -28.03
CA ASP A 240 -20.54 -20.20 -27.93
C ASP A 240 -19.71 -18.92 -27.79
N PHE A 241 -20.14 -17.84 -28.44
CA PHE A 241 -19.49 -16.54 -28.35
C PHE A 241 -19.70 -15.87 -26.99
N ALA A 242 -20.92 -15.95 -26.44
CA ALA A 242 -21.27 -15.41 -25.13
C ALA A 242 -20.48 -16.09 -24.01
N ASP A 243 -20.35 -17.42 -24.07
CA ASP A 243 -19.57 -18.21 -23.11
C ASP A 243 -18.09 -17.82 -23.13
N LYS A 244 -17.49 -17.73 -24.33
CA LYS A 244 -16.08 -17.34 -24.50
C LYS A 244 -15.77 -15.91 -24.04
N THR A 245 -16.73 -14.99 -24.19
CA THR A 245 -16.58 -13.59 -23.78
C THR A 245 -17.03 -13.34 -22.33
N SER A 246 -17.61 -14.35 -21.67
CA SER A 246 -18.18 -14.27 -20.33
C SER A 246 -19.22 -13.14 -20.19
N LEU A 247 -20.04 -12.92 -21.22
CA LEU A 247 -21.08 -11.91 -21.27
C LEU A 247 -22.44 -12.57 -21.51
N SER A 248 -23.51 -11.92 -21.05
CA SER A 248 -24.88 -12.36 -21.35
C SER A 248 -25.22 -12.08 -22.82
N GLU A 249 -25.85 -13.06 -23.47
CA GLU A 249 -26.37 -12.96 -24.84
C GLU A 249 -27.23 -11.70 -25.05
N LEU A 250 -28.13 -11.41 -24.11
CA LEU A 250 -28.99 -10.22 -24.15
C LEU A 250 -28.18 -8.91 -24.19
N THR A 251 -27.02 -8.88 -23.53
CA THR A 251 -26.15 -7.69 -23.50
C THR A 251 -25.45 -7.50 -24.84
N ILE A 252 -25.02 -8.60 -25.47
CA ILE A 252 -24.40 -8.59 -26.80
C ILE A 252 -25.43 -8.13 -27.83
N ILE A 253 -26.61 -8.76 -27.86
CA ILE A 253 -27.71 -8.42 -28.77
C ILE A 253 -28.11 -6.95 -28.62
N LYS A 254 -28.26 -6.44 -27.39
CA LYS A 254 -28.67 -5.05 -27.16
C LYS A 254 -27.70 -4.05 -27.77
N ASN A 255 -26.39 -4.22 -27.54
CA ASN A 255 -25.39 -3.31 -28.10
C ASN A 255 -25.19 -3.53 -29.60
N MET A 256 -25.37 -4.76 -30.09
CA MET A 256 -25.32 -5.08 -31.52
C MET A 256 -26.44 -4.37 -32.29
N LYS A 257 -27.68 -4.38 -31.79
CA LYS A 257 -28.80 -3.66 -32.43
C LYS A 257 -28.54 -2.16 -32.55
N GLU A 258 -27.89 -1.56 -31.56
CA GLU A 258 -27.48 -0.16 -31.62
C GLU A 258 -26.43 0.07 -32.72
N ILE A 259 -25.48 -0.86 -32.89
CA ILE A 259 -24.49 -0.83 -33.97
C ILE A 259 -25.17 -0.96 -35.34
N GLU A 260 -26.14 -1.85 -35.48
CA GLU A 260 -26.93 -2.01 -36.71
C GLU A 260 -27.69 -0.72 -37.08
N MET A 261 -28.29 -0.05 -36.09
CA MET A 261 -28.96 1.24 -36.32
C MET A 261 -28.00 2.31 -36.84
N ILE A 262 -26.77 2.37 -36.32
CA ILE A 262 -25.74 3.33 -36.75
C ILE A 262 -25.25 3.03 -38.17
N LYS A 263 -25.11 1.74 -38.51
CA LYS A 263 -24.60 1.30 -39.82
C LYS A 263 -25.62 1.38 -40.95
N GLY A 264 -26.90 1.54 -40.62
CA GLY A 264 -27.98 1.60 -41.62
C GLY A 264 -28.37 0.20 -42.08
N ILE A 265 -29.64 -0.12 -41.95
CA ILE A 265 -30.25 -1.43 -42.18
C ILE A 265 -29.91 -1.97 -43.57
N ASN A 266 -29.34 -3.18 -43.62
CA ASN A 266 -29.60 -4.17 -44.66
C ASN A 266 -29.64 -5.56 -43.99
N ASN A 267 -30.87 -6.05 -43.75
CA ASN A 267 -31.27 -7.42 -43.43
C ASN A 267 -30.18 -8.38 -42.92
N VAL A 268 -30.14 -8.58 -41.60
CA VAL A 268 -29.74 -9.87 -41.02
C VAL A 268 -31.02 -10.52 -40.47
N PRO A 269 -31.34 -11.77 -40.84
CA PRO A 269 -32.53 -12.44 -40.35
C PRO A 269 -32.44 -12.59 -38.82
N MET A 270 -33.47 -12.12 -38.13
CA MET A 270 -33.62 -12.31 -36.69
C MET A 270 -33.59 -13.81 -36.40
N LEU A 271 -32.60 -14.26 -35.62
CA LEU A 271 -32.65 -15.58 -34.99
C LEU A 271 -33.79 -15.56 -33.98
N GLU A 272 -34.92 -16.14 -34.39
CA GLU A 272 -36.01 -16.50 -33.49
C GLU A 272 -35.48 -17.51 -32.47
N SER A 273 -35.70 -17.19 -31.21
CA SER A 273 -35.51 -18.04 -30.05
C SER A 273 -36.23 -19.38 -30.23
N SER A 274 -35.48 -20.48 -30.11
CA SER A 274 -35.98 -21.82 -29.80
C SER A 274 -35.17 -22.38 -28.64
#